data_AF-A0A1Q6K562-F1
#
_entry.id   AF-A0A1Q6K562-F1
#
_cell.length_a   1.000
_cell.length_b   1.000
_cell.length_c   1.000
_cell.angle_alpha   90.00
_cell.angle_beta   90.00
_cell.angle_gamma   90.00
#
_symmetry.space_group_name_H-M   'P 1'
#
loop_
_entity.id
_entity.type
_entity.pdbx_description
1 polymer ?
#
loop_
_entity_poly.entity_id
_entity_poly.type
_entity_poly.pdbx_seq_one_letter_code
_entity_poly.pdbx_strand_id
1 'polypeptide(L)'
;MTTKQKELYDVIESLPEELSTKVIDYIEYLKFSYMTKAPEDLIIKDDKDLLKKLKKGMEDTANGKVCSVEEAYEEVKEILAD
;
A
#
# COMPACT_ATOMS: atom_id res chain seq x y z
N MET A 1 -12.88 -22.03 -0.89
CA MET A 1 -11.94 -22.02 0.25
C MET A 1 -11.05 -23.24 0.13
N THR A 2 -9.73 -23.06 0.09
CA THR A 2 -8.80 -24.19 0.19
C THR A 2 -8.71 -24.66 1.65
N THR A 3 -8.31 -25.92 1.88
CA THR A 3 -8.16 -26.47 3.23
C THR A 3 -7.26 -25.58 4.11
N LYS A 4 -6.16 -25.08 3.54
CA LYS A 4 -5.22 -24.16 4.19
C LYS A 4 -5.84 -22.82 4.57
N GLN A 5 -6.74 -22.28 3.74
CA GLN A 5 -7.44 -21.03 4.08
C GLN A 5 -8.35 -21.24 5.28
N LYS A 6 -9.06 -22.38 5.33
CA LYS A 6 -9.98 -22.70 6.41
C LYS A 6 -9.23 -22.87 7.75
N GLU A 7 -8.14 -23.62 7.73
CA GLU A 7 -7.25 -23.78 8.89
C GLU A 7 -6.70 -22.44 9.39
N LEU A 8 -6.36 -21.51 8.49
CA LEU A 8 -5.87 -20.19 8.86
C LEU A 8 -6.97 -19.33 9.53
N TYR A 9 -8.20 -19.37 9.02
CA TYR A 9 -9.33 -18.68 9.64
C TYR A 9 -9.63 -19.23 11.04
N ASP A 10 -9.63 -20.55 11.19
CA ASP A 10 -9.86 -21.20 12.48
C ASP A 10 -8.78 -20.79 13.51
N VAL A 11 -7.52 -20.69 13.07
CA VAL A 11 -6.42 -20.19 13.91
C VAL A 11 -6.65 -18.73 14.31
N ILE A 12 -7.03 -17.86 13.37
CA ILE A 12 -7.29 -16.43 13.63
C ILE A 12 -8.46 -16.24 14.60
N GLU A 13 -9.55 -17.00 14.44
CA GLU A 13 -10.71 -16.93 15.34
C GLU A 13 -10.40 -17.43 16.74
N SER A 14 -9.45 -18.36 16.88
CA SER A 14 -9.03 -18.91 18.18
C SER A 14 -7.99 -18.07 18.92
N LEU A 15 -7.50 -16.96 18.34
CA LEU A 15 -6.45 -16.15 18.94
C LEU A 15 -6.97 -15.34 20.15
N PRO A 16 -6.23 -15.33 21.26
CA PRO A 16 -6.45 -14.40 22.36
C PRO A 16 -6.39 -12.94 21.88
N GLU A 17 -7.23 -12.08 22.45
CA GLU A 17 -7.40 -10.67 22.04
C GLU A 17 -6.09 -9.87 22.01
N GLU A 18 -5.19 -10.12 22.98
CA GLU A 18 -3.85 -9.52 23.04
C GLU A 18 -2.95 -9.93 21.84
N LEU A 19 -3.12 -11.14 21.33
CA LEU A 19 -2.37 -11.64 20.17
C LEU A 19 -3.03 -11.22 18.86
N SER A 20 -4.36 -11.13 18.81
CA SER A 20 -5.11 -10.60 17.67
C SER A 20 -4.69 -9.16 17.34
N THR A 21 -4.51 -8.32 18.37
CA THR A 21 -3.98 -6.96 18.21
C THR A 21 -2.58 -6.97 17.59
N LYS A 22 -1.67 -7.83 18.06
CA LYS A 22 -0.31 -7.95 17.48
C LYS A 22 -0.31 -8.44 16.03
N VAL A 23 -1.26 -9.31 15.67
CA VAL A 23 -1.42 -9.78 14.28
C VAL A 23 -1.91 -8.63 13.39
N ILE A 24 -2.84 -7.80 13.87
CA ILE A 24 -3.28 -6.59 13.16
C ILE A 24 -2.09 -5.63 12.97
N ASP A 25 -1.34 -5.34 14.03
CA ASP A 25 -0.14 -4.48 13.98
C ASP A 25 0.89 -5.04 12.98
N TYR A 26 1.07 -6.36 12.93
CA TYR A 26 1.97 -7.00 11.98
C TYR A 26 1.44 -6.95 10.54
N ILE A 27 0.12 -7.06 10.33
CA ILE A 27 -0.50 -6.87 9.00
C ILE A 27 -0.35 -5.42 8.54
N GLU A 28 -0.50 -4.44 9.43
CA GLU A 28 -0.26 -3.03 9.11
C GLU A 28 1.22 -2.75 8.83
N TYR A 29 2.13 -3.32 9.64
CA TYR A 29 3.56 -3.28 9.39
C TYR A 29 3.92 -3.92 8.05
N LEU A 30 3.33 -5.06 7.69
CA LEU A 30 3.54 -5.70 6.39
C LEU A 30 2.97 -4.85 5.26
N LYS A 31 1.78 -4.27 5.41
CA LYS A 31 1.24 -3.31 4.44
C LYS A 31 2.19 -2.14 4.23
N PHE A 32 2.74 -1.60 5.31
CA PHE A 32 3.73 -0.53 5.28
C PHE A 32 5.08 -1.00 4.69
N SER A 33 5.56 -2.19 5.03
CA SER A 33 6.82 -2.74 4.51
C SER A 33 6.71 -3.08 3.02
N TYR A 34 5.57 -3.54 2.53
CA TYR A 34 5.28 -3.63 1.10
C TYR A 34 5.21 -2.23 0.44
N MET A 35 4.72 -1.20 1.14
CA MET A 35 4.84 0.19 0.69
C MET A 35 6.29 0.69 0.66
N THR A 36 7.27 0.04 1.30
CA THR A 36 8.68 0.47 1.23
C THR A 36 9.39 0.11 -0.09
N LYS A 37 8.77 -0.67 -0.98
CA LYS A 37 9.18 -0.75 -2.40
C LYS A 37 8.67 0.43 -3.24
N ALA A 38 7.83 1.30 -2.68
CA ALA A 38 7.40 2.49 -3.40
C ALA A 38 8.58 3.47 -3.53
N PRO A 39 8.74 4.12 -4.70
CA PRO A 39 9.64 5.23 -4.87
C PRO A 39 9.54 6.26 -3.73
N GLU A 40 10.67 6.76 -3.24
CA GLU A 40 10.74 7.60 -2.04
C GLU A 40 9.91 8.90 -2.17
N ASP A 41 9.72 9.36 -3.39
CA ASP A 41 8.90 10.51 -3.75
C ASP A 41 7.39 10.25 -3.64
N LEU A 42 6.94 8.99 -3.63
CA LEU A 42 5.55 8.61 -3.42
C LEU A 42 5.21 8.39 -1.94
N ILE A 43 6.20 8.07 -1.09
CA ILE A 43 5.98 7.83 0.35
C ILE A 43 5.59 9.13 1.06
N ILE A 44 4.38 9.20 1.62
CA ILE A 44 3.91 10.35 2.41
C ILE A 44 4.62 10.35 3.77
N LYS A 45 5.39 11.41 4.05
CA LYS A 45 6.20 11.51 5.28
C LYS A 45 5.44 12.16 6.44
N ASP A 46 4.58 13.14 6.16
CA ASP A 46 3.74 13.85 7.13
C ASP A 46 2.59 14.61 6.43
N ASP A 47 1.70 15.24 7.22
CA ASP A 47 0.54 16.00 6.71
C ASP A 47 0.93 17.17 5.78
N LYS A 48 2.10 17.80 5.98
CA LYS A 48 2.57 18.88 5.12
C LYS A 48 3.09 18.33 3.79
N ASP A 49 3.79 17.20 3.83
CA ASP A 49 4.23 16.47 2.63
C ASP A 49 3.03 16.03 1.80
N LEU A 50 2.00 15.48 2.45
CA LEU A 50 0.73 15.14 1.82
C LEU A 50 0.10 16.36 1.11
N LEU A 51 -0.05 17.48 1.82
CA LEU A 51 -0.63 18.69 1.26
C LEU A 51 0.18 19.20 0.05
N LYS A 52 1.51 19.13 0.12
CA LYS A 52 2.40 19.55 -0.98
C LYS A 52 2.23 18.65 -2.21
N LYS A 53 2.18 17.32 -2.02
CA LYS A 53 1.99 16.35 -3.11
C LYS A 53 0.62 16.50 -3.77
N LEU A 54 -0.44 16.72 -2.99
CA LEU A 54 -1.78 16.98 -3.52
C LEU A 54 -1.82 18.25 -4.37
N LYS A 55 -1.22 19.35 -3.89
CA LYS A 55 -1.12 20.60 -4.68
C LYS A 55 -0.37 20.40 -5.98
N LYS A 56 0.75 19.66 -5.95
CA LYS A 56 1.50 19.31 -7.15
C LYS A 56 0.68 18.47 -8.12
N GLY A 57 -0.08 17.48 -7.64
CA GLY A 57 -0.97 16.67 -8.48
C GLY A 57 -2.08 17.48 -9.15
N MET A 58 -2.64 18.47 -8.45
CA MET A 58 -3.61 19.41 -9.03
C MET A 58 -2.98 20.27 -10.14
N GLU A 59 -1.76 20.75 -9.93
CA GLU A 59 -1.00 21.53 -10.93
C GLU A 59 -0.61 20.67 -12.14
N ASP A 60 -0.11 19.45 -11.93
CA ASP A 60 0.23 18.49 -12.99
C ASP A 60 -1.02 18.18 -13.84
N THR A 61 -2.18 17.99 -13.21
CA THR A 61 -3.47 17.79 -13.91
C THR A 61 -3.86 19.01 -14.76
N ALA A 62 -3.75 20.22 -14.20
CA ALA A 62 -4.07 21.46 -14.92
C ALA A 62 -3.15 21.69 -16.12
N ASN A 63 -1.89 21.27 -16.02
CA ASN A 63 -0.89 21.37 -17.08
C ASN A 63 -0.94 20.20 -18.09
N GLY A 64 -1.92 19.29 -17.97
CA GLY A 64 -2.09 18.14 -18.86
C GLY A 64 -1.02 17.05 -18.68
N LYS A 65 -0.26 17.08 -17.58
CA LYS A 65 0.71 16.06 -17.21
C LYS A 65 -0.01 14.91 -16.51
N VAL A 66 -0.80 14.19 -17.30
CA VAL A 66 -1.59 13.03 -16.90
C VAL A 66 -1.13 11.81 -17.69
N CYS A 67 -1.36 10.62 -17.16
CA CYS A 67 -1.13 9.36 -17.87
C CYS A 67 -2.45 8.59 -18.03
N SER A 68 -2.49 7.72 -19.02
CA SER A 68 -3.54 6.70 -19.17
C SER A 68 -3.37 5.59 -18.13
N VAL A 69 -4.43 4.80 -17.95
CA VAL A 69 -4.41 3.66 -17.02
C VAL A 69 -3.41 2.60 -17.50
N GLU A 70 -3.32 2.39 -18.81
CA GLU A 70 -2.40 1.44 -19.43
C GLU A 70 -0.93 1.82 -19.22
N GLU A 71 -0.59 3.11 -19.36
CA GLU A 71 0.76 3.62 -19.09
C GLU A 71 1.14 3.46 -17.61
N ALA A 72 0.24 3.80 -16.70
CA ALA A 72 0.46 3.62 -15.27
C ALA A 72 0.63 2.14 -14.89
N TYR A 73 -0.10 1.24 -15.54
CA TYR A 73 -0.01 -0.19 -15.27
C TYR A 73 1.34 -0.79 -15.69
N GLU A 74 1.86 -0.41 -16.87
CA GLU A 74 3.19 -0.88 -17.30
C GLU A 74 4.31 -0.30 -16.42
N GLU A 75 4.22 0.96 -16.00
CA GLU A 75 5.20 1.56 -15.06
C GLU A 75 5.27 0.80 -13.73
N VAL A 76 4.10 0.46 -13.16
CA VAL A 76 4.04 -0.35 -11.93
C VAL A 76 4.59 -1.76 -12.14
N LYS A 77 4.33 -2.36 -13.31
CA LYS A 77 4.82 -3.70 -13.65
C LYS A 77 6.34 -3.73 -13.80
N GLU A 78 6.95 -2.68 -14.34
CA GLU A 78 8.42 -2.54 -14.38
C GLU A 78 9.02 -2.40 -12.98
N ILE A 79 8.43 -1.58 -12.11
CA ILE A 79 8.90 -1.40 -10.71
C ILE A 79 8.85 -2.71 -9.91
N LEU A 80 7.88 -3.57 -10.21
CA LEU A 80 7.66 -4.84 -9.49
C LEU A 80 8.36 -6.05 -10.12
N ALA A 81 9.06 -5.89 -11.23
CA ALA A 81 9.75 -6.98 -11.93
C ALA A 81 11.04 -7.47 -11.23
N ASP A 82 11.45 -6.83 -10.12
CA ASP A 82 12.56 -7.23 -9.22
C ASP A 82 12.09 -7.93 -7.92
#